data_AF-A0A817NHZ2-F1
#
_entry.id   AF-A0A817NHZ2-F1
#
_cell.length_a   1.000
_cell.length_b   1.000
_cell.length_c   1.000
_cell.angle_alpha   90.00
_cell.angle_beta   90.00
_cell.angle_gamma   90.00
#
_symmetry.space_group_name_H-M   'P 1'
#
loop_
_entity.id
_entity.type
_entity.pdbx_description
1 polymer ?
#
loop_
_entity_poly.entity_id
_entity_poly.type
_entity_poly.pdbx_seq_one_letter_code
_entity_poly.pdbx_strand_id
1 'polypeptide(L)'
;FHSYTFLFTLKNTLNIPPTKFPVAKEYQQCAISHNPTCGPNFGSPKNEGSDLCLRNKFNDKTNCIFFPKSYIDSTNQGGLIFAKKYFACKDVEIFTSMVNS
;
A
#
# COMPACT_ATOMS: atom_id res chain seq x y z
N PHE A 1 -14.73 7.11 12.33
CA PHE A 1 -14.18 5.77 12.08
C PHE A 1 -12.66 5.87 12.03
N HIS A 2 -11.97 5.25 12.98
CA HIS A 2 -10.52 5.07 12.86
C HIS A 2 -10.29 3.76 12.10
N SER A 3 -9.64 3.84 10.94
CA SER A 3 -9.19 2.66 10.20
C SER A 3 -7.94 2.12 10.88
N TYR A 4 -7.94 0.84 11.25
CA TYR A 4 -6.75 0.15 11.74
C TYR A 4 -5.82 -0.29 10.59
N THR A 5 -5.97 0.31 9.40
CA THR A 5 -5.19 -0.02 8.21
C THR A 5 -3.76 0.52 8.35
N PHE A 6 -2.80 -0.26 7.87
CA PHE A 6 -1.40 0.12 7.75
C PHE A 6 -0.78 -0.58 6.55
N LEU A 7 0.27 0.01 5.98
CA LEU A 7 1.20 -0.71 5.10
C LEU A 7 2.36 -1.25 5.94
N PHE A 8 3.05 -2.26 5.44
CA PHE A 8 4.26 -2.76 6.09
C PHE A 8 5.23 -3.37 5.09
N THR A 9 6.50 -3.45 5.49
CA THR A 9 7.52 -4.23 4.80
C THR A 9 8.09 -5.28 5.75
N LEU A 10 8.44 -6.46 5.23
CA LEU A 10 9.16 -7.50 5.98
C LEU A 10 10.63 -7.58 5.56
N LYS A 11 10.90 -7.39 4.26
CA LYS A 11 12.22 -7.31 3.66
C LYS A 11 12.21 -6.19 2.63
N ASN A 12 13.30 -5.44 2.53
CA ASN A 12 13.49 -4.39 1.53
C ASN A 12 14.96 -4.37 1.07
N THR A 13 15.22 -3.68 -0.04
CA THR A 13 16.57 -3.57 -0.62
C THR A 13 17.48 -2.60 0.12
N LEU A 14 16.98 -1.95 1.18
CA LEU A 14 17.67 -0.91 1.94
C LEU A 14 18.18 -1.41 3.29
N ASN A 15 18.04 -2.71 3.58
CA ASN A 15 18.37 -3.33 4.87
C ASN A 15 17.69 -2.68 6.08
N ILE A 16 16.53 -2.04 5.87
CA ILE A 16 15.72 -1.47 6.96
C ILE A 16 14.93 -2.61 7.62
N PRO A 17 14.82 -2.66 8.96
CA PRO A 17 14.01 -3.66 9.66
C PRO A 17 12.54 -3.67 9.20
N PRO A 18 11.80 -4.76 9.46
CA PRO A 18 10.35 -4.79 9.22
C PRO A 18 9.67 -3.57 9.84
N THR A 19 8.97 -2.80 9.02
CA THR A 19 8.44 -1.50 9.41
C THR A 19 6.95 -1.43 9.11
N LYS A 20 6.19 -0.85 10.05
CA LYS A 20 4.76 -0.57 9.91
C LYS A 20 4.54 0.91 9.65
N PHE A 21 3.73 1.22 8.64
CA PHE A 21 3.39 2.58 8.21
C PHE A 21 1.91 2.82 8.47
N PRO A 22 1.54 3.59 9.51
CA PRO A 22 0.14 3.89 9.80
C PRO A 22 -0.44 4.91 8.81
N VAL A 23 -1.76 4.88 8.62
CA VAL A 23 -2.47 5.92 7.86
C VAL A 23 -2.52 7.22 8.66
N ALA A 24 -2.21 8.37 8.03
CA ALA A 24 -2.35 9.66 8.68
C ALA A 24 -3.83 9.98 9.00
N LYS A 25 -4.07 10.74 10.07
CA LYS A 25 -5.42 10.92 10.64
C LYS A 25 -6.41 11.53 9.64
N GLU A 26 -5.94 12.44 8.80
CA GLU A 26 -6.68 13.16 7.77
C GLU A 26 -7.02 12.31 6.53
N TYR A 27 -6.41 11.14 6.38
CA TYR A 27 -6.60 10.24 5.24
C TYR A 27 -7.26 8.91 5.60
N GLN A 28 -7.78 8.78 6.83
CA GLN A 28 -8.42 7.56 7.34
C GLN A 28 -9.56 7.07 6.44
N GLN A 29 -10.34 7.98 5.87
CA GLN A 29 -11.43 7.71 4.92
C GLN A 29 -10.97 7.23 3.54
N CYS A 30 -9.69 7.44 3.21
CA CYS A 30 -9.07 7.04 1.95
C CYS A 30 -8.03 5.92 2.13
N ALA A 31 -8.00 5.28 3.30
CA ALA A 31 -7.00 4.26 3.64
C ALA A 31 -7.01 3.09 2.64
N ILE A 32 -8.20 2.65 2.22
CA ILE A 32 -8.41 1.61 1.22
C ILE A 32 -9.53 2.07 0.29
N SER A 33 -9.35 1.90 -1.00
CA SER A 33 -10.40 2.11 -2.00
C SER A 33 -10.30 1.09 -3.12
N HIS A 34 -11.42 0.84 -3.79
CA HIS A 34 -11.49 -0.04 -4.94
C HIS A 34 -11.75 0.79 -6.19
N ASN A 35 -10.96 0.57 -7.24
CA ASN A 35 -11.23 1.10 -8.57
C ASN A 35 -11.56 -0.07 -9.51
N PRO A 36 -12.76 -0.10 -10.14
CA PRO A 36 -13.19 -1.20 -11.02
C PRO A 36 -12.24 -1.50 -12.18
N THR A 37 -11.44 -0.53 -12.63
CA THR A 37 -10.50 -0.69 -13.75
C THR A 37 -9.06 -0.90 -13.30
N CYS A 38 -8.73 -0.54 -12.06
CA CYS A 38 -7.35 -0.55 -11.55
C CYS A 38 -7.12 -1.49 -10.37
N GLY A 39 -8.15 -2.14 -9.81
CA GLY A 39 -8.00 -3.02 -8.64
C GLY A 39 -7.95 -2.28 -7.30
N PRO A 40 -7.47 -2.95 -6.22
CA PRO A 40 -7.38 -2.35 -4.90
C PRO A 40 -6.29 -1.28 -4.83
N ASN A 41 -6.62 -0.22 -4.10
CA ASN A 41 -5.77 0.93 -3.82
C ASN A 41 -5.67 1.11 -2.31
N PHE A 42 -4.46 1.36 -1.84
CA PHE A 42 -4.17 1.67 -0.46
C PHE A 42 -3.66 3.10 -0.40
N GLY A 43 -4.38 3.97 0.32
CA GLY A 43 -4.11 5.40 0.37
C GLY A 43 -4.53 6.04 -0.93
N SER A 44 -5.12 7.23 -0.90
CA SER A 44 -5.41 8.04 -2.08
C SER A 44 -5.99 9.38 -1.61
N PRO A 45 -5.15 10.37 -1.31
CA PRO A 45 -5.64 11.74 -1.15
C PRO A 45 -6.39 12.14 -2.42
N LYS A 46 -7.43 12.97 -2.30
CA LYS A 46 -8.26 13.39 -3.43
C LYS A 46 -7.36 13.89 -4.57
N ASN A 47 -7.54 13.33 -5.77
CA ASN A 47 -6.86 13.67 -7.02
C ASN A 47 -5.35 13.37 -7.11
N GLU A 48 -4.74 12.76 -6.09
CA GLU A 48 -3.28 12.55 -6.09
C GLU A 48 -2.88 11.12 -6.47
N GLY A 49 -3.81 10.17 -6.52
CA GLY A 49 -3.52 8.76 -6.77
C GLY A 49 -2.94 8.05 -5.55
N SER A 50 -2.85 6.73 -5.62
CA SER A 50 -2.69 5.88 -4.44
C SER A 50 -1.25 5.73 -3.94
N ASP A 51 -1.05 5.48 -2.65
CA ASP A 51 0.27 5.10 -2.12
C ASP A 51 0.72 3.79 -2.74
N LEU A 52 -0.15 2.77 -2.72
CA LEU A 52 0.06 1.47 -3.32
C LEU A 52 -1.17 1.09 -4.15
N CYS A 53 -0.96 0.69 -5.40
CA CYS A 53 -2.01 0.22 -6.30
C CYS A 53 -1.60 -1.16 -6.86
N LEU A 54 -2.44 -2.17 -6.63
CA LEU A 54 -2.29 -3.48 -7.23
C LEU A 54 -3.30 -3.62 -8.37
N ARG A 55 -2.81 -3.76 -9.60
CA ARG A 55 -3.66 -3.74 -10.80
C ARG A 55 -4.18 -5.12 -11.19
N ASN A 56 -5.19 -5.14 -12.04
CA ASN A 56 -5.81 -6.36 -12.60
C ASN A 56 -4.83 -7.27 -13.36
N LYS A 57 -3.66 -6.75 -13.76
CA LYS A 57 -2.51 -7.51 -14.28
C LYS A 57 -1.31 -7.33 -13.37
N PHE A 58 -1.45 -7.72 -12.10
CA PHE A 58 -0.43 -7.45 -11.09
C PHE A 58 0.89 -8.17 -11.37
N ASN A 59 0.91 -9.24 -12.17
CA ASN A 59 2.14 -9.89 -12.62
C ASN A 59 2.91 -9.10 -13.70
N ASP A 60 2.28 -8.12 -14.34
CA ASP A 60 2.94 -7.18 -15.24
C ASP A 60 3.49 -5.98 -14.47
N LYS A 61 4.37 -5.18 -15.09
CA LYS A 61 4.90 -3.92 -14.52
C LYS A 61 3.86 -2.78 -14.53
N THR A 62 2.65 -3.06 -14.03
CA THR A 62 1.52 -2.13 -14.04
C THR A 62 1.13 -1.66 -12.64
N ASN A 63 1.49 -2.40 -11.60
CA ASN A 63 1.33 -1.92 -10.22
C ASN A 63 2.18 -0.69 -10.00
N CYS A 64 1.75 0.18 -9.10
CA CYS A 64 2.50 1.38 -8.80
C CYS A 64 2.57 1.67 -7.31
N ILE A 65 3.68 2.31 -6.94
CA ILE A 65 3.90 2.87 -5.62
C ILE A 65 4.27 4.35 -5.72
N PHE A 66 3.44 5.20 -5.13
CA PHE A 66 3.67 6.64 -5.02
C PHE A 66 3.81 7.08 -3.56
N PHE A 67 4.05 6.13 -2.66
CA PHE A 67 4.28 6.38 -1.25
C PHE A 67 5.45 7.35 -1.03
N PRO A 68 5.35 8.30 -0.08
CA PRO A 68 4.25 8.49 0.87
C PRO A 68 3.27 9.62 0.51
N LYS A 69 1.97 9.39 0.73
CA LYS A 69 0.87 10.33 0.54
C LYS A 69 -0.14 10.26 1.69
N SER A 70 -0.80 9.12 1.88
CA SER A 70 -1.78 8.88 2.94
C SER A 70 -1.23 8.13 4.14
N TYR A 71 -0.14 7.38 3.96
CA TYR A 71 0.55 6.67 5.03
C TYR A 71 1.80 7.43 5.47
N ILE A 72 2.08 7.39 6.77
CA ILE A 72 3.22 8.10 7.38
C ILE A 72 4.50 7.30 7.13
N ASP A 73 5.49 7.94 6.51
CA ASP A 73 6.84 7.38 6.33
C ASP A 73 7.77 7.80 7.47
N SER A 74 8.08 6.88 8.37
CA SER A 74 9.07 7.08 9.43
C SER A 74 10.52 6.83 8.98
N THR A 75 10.72 6.35 7.75
CA THR A 75 12.03 5.93 7.22
C THR A 75 12.64 6.94 6.26
N ASN A 76 11.84 7.91 5.78
CA ASN A 76 12.20 8.90 4.76
C ASN A 76 12.70 8.29 3.44
N GLN A 77 12.31 7.06 3.12
CA GLN A 77 12.72 6.35 1.90
C GLN A 77 11.65 6.40 0.81
N GLY A 78 10.42 6.78 1.15
CA GLY A 78 9.28 6.73 0.26
C GLY A 78 9.10 5.36 -0.38
N GLY A 79 8.56 5.33 -1.60
CA GLY A 79 8.20 4.07 -2.27
C GLY A 79 9.34 3.08 -2.46
N LEU A 80 10.60 3.55 -2.42
CA LEU A 80 11.79 2.71 -2.56
C LEU A 80 11.91 1.63 -1.47
N ILE A 81 11.29 1.84 -0.30
CA ILE A 81 11.29 0.83 0.76
C ILE A 81 10.45 -0.41 0.41
N PHE A 82 9.50 -0.31 -0.52
CA PHE A 82 8.70 -1.44 -0.96
C PHE A 82 9.19 -1.99 -2.30
N ALA A 83 9.29 -1.12 -3.31
CA ALA A 83 9.55 -1.54 -4.69
C ALA A 83 9.99 -0.35 -5.57
N LYS A 84 10.33 -0.65 -6.83
CA LYS A 84 10.41 0.38 -7.87
C LYS A 84 9.03 0.98 -8.11
N LYS A 85 8.97 2.25 -8.52
CA LYS A 85 7.74 3.02 -8.79
C LYS A 85 6.69 2.22 -9.56
N TYR A 86 7.10 1.47 -10.57
CA TYR A 86 6.28 0.47 -11.24
C TYR A 86 6.90 -0.90 -11.06
N PHE A 87 6.11 -1.89 -10.67
CA PHE A 87 6.61 -3.22 -10.34
C PHE A 87 5.66 -4.33 -10.78
N ALA A 88 6.24 -5.48 -11.05
CA ALA A 88 5.53 -6.74 -11.19
C ALA A 88 5.44 -7.40 -9.82
N CYS A 89 4.25 -7.83 -9.46
CA CYS A 89 3.96 -8.61 -8.26
C CYS A 89 3.90 -10.09 -8.67
N LYS A 90 4.80 -10.91 -8.10
CA LYS A 90 4.92 -12.31 -8.49
C LYS A 90 3.74 -13.14 -7.95
N ASP A 91 3.44 -12.96 -6.68
CA ASP A 91 2.45 -13.72 -5.93
C ASP A 91 1.68 -12.78 -4.99
N VAL A 92 0.40 -13.05 -4.75
CA VAL A 92 -0.46 -12.32 -3.82
C VAL A 92 -1.16 -13.32 -2.91
N GLU A 93 -1.01 -13.13 -1.61
CA GLU A 93 -1.65 -13.94 -0.57
C GLU A 93 -2.58 -13.06 0.26
N ILE A 94 -3.80 -13.54 0.51
CA ILE A 94 -4.80 -12.84 1.34
C ILE A 94 -5.09 -13.72 2.55
N PHE A 95 -4.75 -13.21 3.73
CA PHE A 95 -4.99 -13.88 5.00
C PHE A 95 -6.20 -13.26 5.69
N THR A 96 -7.14 -14.10 6.12
CA THR A 96 -8.29 -13.68 6.93
C THR A 96 -8.23 -14.39 8.28
N SER A 97 -8.66 -13.70 9.34
CA SER A 97 -8.94 -14.39 10.60
C SER A 97 -10.25 -15.14 10.43
N MET A 98 -10.29 -16.42 10.79
CA MET A 98 -11.55 -17.13 10.93
C MET A 98 -12.27 -16.55 12.14
N VAL A 99 -13.22 -15.65 11.91
CA VAL A 99 -14.22 -15.33 12.93
C VAL A 99 -15.13 -16.54 12.97
N ASN A 100 -14.99 -17.40 13.99
CA ASN A 100 -16.07 -18.30 14.36
C ASN A 100 -17.21 -17.40 14.84
N SER A 101 -18.12 -17.08 13.92
CA SER A 101 -19.38 -16.40 14.18
C SER A 101 -20.33 -17.32 14.92
#